data_AF-A0A820LUA6-F1
#
_entry.id   AF-A0A820LUA6-F1
#
_cell.length_a   1.000
_cell.length_b   1.000
_cell.length_c   1.000
_cell.angle_alpha   90.00
_cell.angle_beta   90.00
_cell.angle_gamma   90.00
#
_symmetry.space_group_name_H-M   'P 1'
#
loop_
_entity.id
_entity.type
_entity.pdbx_description
1 polymer ?
#
loop_
_entity_poly.entity_id
_entity_poly.type
_entity_poly.pdbx_seq_one_letter_code
_entity_poly.pdbx_strand_id
1 'polypeptide(L)'
;LVALQRSLVFKEIERDEFEKSWIRSVEEAQRFRNYLCKELRSYRKNIEWQSVQEIQFQINSIIRPILEAIRNILRNILLFNMNSYIKLKPVKVTEESVICYPYERQRQQFGQCWILLDHLHPLSKQCSLDQHSPVAYRLGYEYVNDRINESLVDLNQQRTVLCKISAELACFLTASQLNQEDPFLSGLIRMITEENMICQKENQNHINQ
;
A
#
# COMPACT_ATOMS: atom_id res chain seq x y z
N LEU A 1 14.11 -40.66 -11.08
CA LEU A 1 15.17 -41.61 -10.67
C LEU A 1 16.20 -40.97 -9.73
N VAL A 2 15.79 -40.17 -8.74
CA VAL A 2 16.74 -39.52 -7.80
C VAL A 2 17.35 -40.50 -6.79
N ALA A 3 16.59 -41.53 -6.36
CA ALA A 3 17.08 -42.56 -5.45
C ALA A 3 18.10 -43.52 -6.11
N LEU A 4 17.85 -43.91 -7.37
CA LEU A 4 18.78 -44.71 -8.17
C LEU A 4 20.00 -43.89 -8.64
N GLN A 5 19.82 -42.59 -8.92
CA GLN A 5 20.94 -41.66 -9.15
C GLN A 5 21.80 -41.41 -7.90
N ARG A 6 21.29 -41.72 -6.70
CA ARG A 6 22.01 -41.61 -5.41
C ARG A 6 22.59 -42.94 -4.92
N SER A 7 22.67 -43.97 -5.78
CA SER A 7 23.31 -45.26 -5.48
C SER A 7 22.79 -45.97 -4.23
N LEU A 8 21.50 -45.81 -3.91
CA LEU A 8 20.87 -46.57 -2.82
C LEU A 8 20.68 -48.03 -3.28
N VAL A 9 21.27 -48.97 -2.54
CA VAL A 9 21.16 -50.41 -2.80
C VAL A 9 19.93 -50.95 -2.07
N PHE A 10 18.91 -51.32 -2.83
CA PHE A 10 17.68 -51.91 -2.30
C PHE A 10 17.78 -53.44 -2.30
N LYS A 11 17.22 -54.10 -1.29
CA LYS A 11 16.93 -55.54 -1.38
C LYS A 11 15.80 -55.75 -2.40
N GLU A 12 15.78 -56.90 -3.07
CA GLU A 12 14.89 -57.17 -4.22
C GLU A 12 13.40 -56.89 -3.91
N ILE A 13 12.94 -57.21 -2.70
CA ILE A 13 11.57 -56.95 -2.22
C ILE A 13 11.27 -55.44 -2.05
N GLU A 14 12.25 -54.66 -1.58
CA GLU A 14 12.11 -53.21 -1.37
C GLU A 14 12.09 -52.45 -2.71
N ARG A 15 12.72 -53.02 -3.73
CA ARG A 15 12.72 -52.47 -5.09
C ARG A 15 11.34 -52.58 -5.73
N ASP A 16 10.67 -53.72 -5.61
CA ASP A 16 9.32 -53.92 -6.14
C ASP A 16 8.30 -52.98 -5.47
N GLU A 17 8.38 -52.80 -4.16
CA GLU A 17 7.51 -51.86 -3.44
C GLU A 17 7.79 -50.41 -3.82
N PHE A 18 9.08 -50.06 -3.99
CA PHE A 18 9.48 -48.73 -4.44
C PHE A 18 8.99 -48.44 -5.87
N GLU A 19 9.14 -49.38 -6.80
CA GLU A 19 8.69 -49.25 -8.18
C GLU A 19 7.15 -49.11 -8.23
N LYS A 20 6.41 -49.90 -7.46
CA LYS A 20 4.94 -49.78 -7.34
C LYS A 20 4.51 -48.42 -6.77
N SER A 21 5.19 -47.95 -5.72
CA SER A 21 4.92 -46.64 -5.11
C SER A 21 5.21 -45.49 -6.09
N TRP A 22 6.32 -45.59 -6.83
CA TRP A 22 6.69 -44.63 -7.84
C TRP A 22 5.68 -44.56 -8.98
N ILE A 23 5.27 -45.71 -9.52
CA ILE A 23 4.25 -45.79 -10.58
C ILE A 23 2.97 -45.10 -10.11
N ARG A 24 2.49 -45.41 -8.89
CA ARG A 24 1.29 -44.80 -8.33
C ARG A 24 1.44 -43.29 -8.13
N SER A 25 2.60 -42.82 -7.69
CA SER A 25 2.87 -41.38 -7.53
C SER A 25 2.85 -40.65 -8.87
N VAL A 26 3.43 -41.25 -9.91
CA VAL A 26 3.40 -40.70 -11.27
C VAL A 26 1.97 -40.67 -11.81
N GLU A 27 1.20 -41.74 -11.61
CA GLU A 27 -0.21 -41.81 -12.02
C GLU A 27 -1.06 -40.73 -11.34
N GLU A 28 -0.90 -40.52 -10.02
CA GLU A 28 -1.63 -39.47 -9.30
C GLU A 28 -1.19 -38.05 -9.71
N ALA A 29 0.11 -37.83 -9.96
CA ALA A 29 0.58 -36.56 -10.52
C ALA A 29 -0.01 -36.30 -11.91
N GLN A 30 -0.12 -37.34 -12.74
CA GLN A 30 -0.74 -37.27 -14.06
C GLN A 30 -2.24 -36.98 -13.96
N ARG A 31 -2.94 -37.62 -13.02
CA ARG A 31 -4.37 -37.37 -12.72
C ARG A 31 -4.59 -35.94 -12.26
N PHE A 32 -3.77 -35.44 -11.33
CA PHE A 32 -3.83 -34.06 -10.85
C PHE A 32 -3.58 -33.05 -11.99
N ARG A 33 -2.58 -33.29 -12.83
CA ARG A 33 -2.33 -32.46 -14.01
C ARG A 33 -3.51 -32.47 -14.98
N ASN A 34 -4.08 -33.64 -15.24
CA ASN A 34 -5.25 -33.77 -16.10
C ASN A 34 -6.47 -33.04 -15.52
N TYR A 35 -6.68 -33.13 -14.21
CA TYR A 35 -7.71 -32.36 -13.52
C TYR A 35 -7.50 -30.86 -13.75
N LEU A 36 -6.30 -30.32 -13.46
CA LEU A 36 -5.98 -28.91 -13.66
C LEU A 36 -6.15 -28.44 -15.12
N CYS A 37 -5.72 -29.25 -16.09
CA CYS A 37 -5.68 -28.84 -17.49
C CYS A 37 -6.99 -29.08 -18.26
N LYS A 38 -7.79 -30.08 -17.87
CA LYS A 38 -8.93 -30.56 -18.68
C LYS A 38 -10.26 -30.48 -17.94
N GLU A 39 -10.26 -30.65 -16.63
CA GLU A 39 -11.50 -30.76 -15.83
C GLU A 39 -11.76 -29.53 -14.97
N LEU A 40 -10.70 -28.77 -14.65
CA LEU A 40 -10.79 -27.48 -13.99
C LEU A 40 -11.45 -26.51 -14.98
N ARG A 41 -12.77 -26.44 -14.93
CA ARG A 41 -13.54 -25.44 -15.65
C ARG A 41 -12.95 -24.09 -15.27
N SER A 42 -12.60 -23.28 -16.27
CA SER A 42 -12.17 -21.90 -16.04
C SER A 42 -13.15 -21.27 -15.06
N TYR A 43 -12.65 -20.81 -13.92
CA TYR A 43 -13.45 -20.04 -12.98
C TYR A 43 -13.92 -18.80 -13.75
N ARG A 44 -15.12 -18.85 -14.33
CA ARG A 44 -15.74 -17.67 -14.93
C ARG A 44 -16.04 -16.78 -13.75
N LYS A 45 -15.12 -15.84 -13.49
CA LYS A 45 -15.36 -14.71 -12.60
C LYS A 45 -16.59 -13.99 -13.16
N ASN A 46 -17.75 -14.27 -12.61
CA ASN A 46 -18.92 -13.43 -12.82
C ASN A 46 -18.57 -12.06 -12.23
N ILE A 47 -18.87 -11.01 -12.98
CA ILE A 47 -18.56 -9.61 -12.68
C ILE A 47 -19.10 -9.17 -11.30
N GLU A 48 -20.07 -9.90 -10.74
CA GLU A 48 -20.68 -9.69 -9.41
C GLU A 48 -19.81 -10.17 -8.23
N TRP A 49 -18.75 -10.95 -8.48
CA TRP A 49 -17.85 -11.48 -7.46
C TRP A 49 -16.56 -10.66 -7.33
N GLN A 50 -16.63 -9.33 -7.42
CA GLN A 50 -15.69 -8.54 -6.61
C GLN A 50 -16.04 -8.85 -5.15
N SER A 51 -15.35 -9.83 -4.57
CA SER A 51 -15.59 -10.22 -3.18
C SER A 51 -15.46 -8.98 -2.30
N VAL A 52 -16.21 -8.91 -1.20
CA VAL A 52 -16.08 -7.81 -0.21
C VAL A 52 -14.61 -7.59 0.17
N GLN A 53 -13.79 -8.65 0.16
CA GLN A 53 -12.34 -8.62 0.33
C GLN A 53 -11.57 -7.87 -0.78
N GLU A 54 -11.94 -8.04 -2.04
CA GLU A 54 -11.34 -7.27 -3.15
C GLU A 54 -11.67 -5.78 -3.01
N ILE A 55 -12.91 -5.44 -2.65
CA ILE A 55 -13.31 -4.04 -2.41
C ILE A 55 -12.54 -3.47 -1.21
N GLN A 56 -12.46 -4.22 -0.10
CA GLN A 56 -11.68 -3.84 1.09
C GLN A 56 -10.20 -3.59 0.74
N PHE A 57 -9.59 -4.45 -0.06
CA PHE A 57 -8.21 -4.29 -0.52
C PHE A 57 -8.05 -3.02 -1.36
N GLN A 58 -8.97 -2.77 -2.30
CA GLN A 58 -8.95 -1.56 -3.12
C GLN A 58 -9.11 -0.30 -2.25
N ILE A 59 -10.04 -0.29 -1.30
CA ILE A 59 -10.23 0.82 -0.37
C ILE A 59 -8.94 1.07 0.42
N ASN A 60 -8.37 0.03 1.05
CA ASN A 60 -7.13 0.16 1.82
C ASN A 60 -5.98 0.77 0.99
N SER A 61 -5.90 0.43 -0.30
CA SER A 61 -4.89 0.99 -1.20
C SER A 61 -5.06 2.48 -1.51
N ILE A 62 -6.27 3.04 -1.37
CA ILE A 62 -6.58 4.45 -1.67
C ILE A 62 -6.69 5.34 -0.42
N ILE A 63 -6.71 4.78 0.79
CA ILE A 63 -6.77 5.55 2.05
C ILE A 63 -5.64 6.58 2.11
N ARG A 64 -4.39 6.13 1.98
CA ARG A 64 -3.22 7.02 2.05
C ARG A 64 -3.28 8.14 1.00
N PRO A 65 -3.54 7.87 -0.29
CA PRO A 65 -3.73 8.90 -1.30
C PRO A 65 -4.81 9.93 -0.95
N ILE A 66 -5.96 9.50 -0.43
CA ILE A 66 -7.04 10.41 0.00
C ILE A 66 -6.56 11.32 1.13
N LEU A 67 -5.91 10.75 2.15
CA LEU A 67 -5.42 11.50 3.30
C LEU A 67 -4.34 12.52 2.91
N GLU A 68 -3.42 12.14 2.03
CA GLU A 68 -2.38 13.06 1.53
C GLU A 68 -2.95 14.14 0.60
N ALA A 69 -4.02 13.84 -0.14
CA ALA A 69 -4.76 14.85 -0.89
C ALA A 69 -5.44 15.87 0.05
N ILE A 70 -6.11 15.42 1.11
CA ILE A 70 -6.69 16.28 2.15
C ILE A 70 -5.59 17.16 2.76
N ARG A 71 -4.46 16.56 3.13
CA ARG A 71 -3.29 17.27 3.68
C ARG A 71 -2.76 18.34 2.74
N ASN A 72 -2.63 18.02 1.46
CA ASN A 72 -2.14 18.96 0.44
C ASN A 72 -3.13 20.12 0.22
N ILE A 73 -4.43 19.85 0.25
CA ILE A 73 -5.46 20.90 0.18
C ILE A 73 -5.33 21.85 1.38
N LEU A 74 -5.14 21.32 2.59
CA LEU A 74 -4.95 22.16 3.79
C LEU A 74 -3.71 23.05 3.67
N ARG A 75 -2.59 22.51 3.17
CA ARG A 75 -1.37 23.30 2.90
C ARG A 75 -1.62 24.37 1.83
N ASN A 76 -2.32 24.04 0.75
CA ASN A 76 -2.63 24.99 -0.32
C ASN A 76 -3.60 26.08 0.13
N ILE A 77 -4.51 25.80 1.06
CA ILE A 77 -5.33 26.83 1.72
C ILE A 77 -4.44 27.84 2.47
N LEU A 78 -3.40 27.38 3.17
CA LEU A 78 -2.46 28.27 3.87
C LEU A 78 -1.60 29.09 2.90
N LEU A 79 -1.17 28.47 1.79
CA LEU A 79 -0.34 29.12 0.77
C LEU A 79 -1.13 30.03 -0.18
N PHE A 80 -2.47 29.97 -0.17
CA PHE A 80 -3.35 30.69 -1.08
C PHE A 80 -3.04 32.20 -1.13
N ASN A 81 -2.88 32.83 0.03
CA ASN A 81 -2.60 34.27 0.14
C ASN A 81 -1.21 34.67 -0.37
N MET A 82 -0.31 33.69 -0.53
CA MET A 82 1.06 33.91 -1.01
C MET A 82 1.17 33.75 -2.53
N ASN A 83 0.06 33.55 -3.25
CA ASN A 83 0.04 33.25 -4.68
C ASN A 83 0.99 32.09 -5.03
N SER A 84 0.98 31.04 -4.21
CA SER A 84 1.78 29.84 -4.44
C SER A 84 1.02 28.60 -4.00
N TYR A 85 1.41 27.44 -4.53
CA TYR A 85 0.81 26.17 -4.15
C TYR A 85 1.78 25.01 -4.31
N ILE A 86 1.42 23.89 -3.70
CA ILE A 86 2.14 22.62 -3.82
C ILE A 86 1.28 21.68 -4.66
N LYS A 87 1.84 21.26 -5.79
CA LYS A 87 1.23 20.27 -6.67
C LYS A 87 1.64 18.88 -6.22
N LEU A 88 0.65 18.05 -5.96
CA LEU A 88 0.84 16.63 -5.71
C LEU A 88 0.88 15.88 -7.05
N LYS A 89 1.84 14.99 -7.24
CA LYS A 89 1.93 14.16 -8.45
C LYS A 89 2.32 12.73 -8.12
N PRO A 90 1.74 11.72 -8.79
CA PRO A 90 2.21 10.35 -8.65
C PRO A 90 3.58 10.22 -9.34
N VAL A 91 4.54 9.61 -8.64
CA VAL A 91 5.84 9.25 -9.19
C VAL A 91 5.94 7.73 -9.19
N LYS A 92 6.03 7.14 -10.38
CA LYS A 92 6.13 5.69 -10.54
C LYS A 92 7.36 5.16 -9.82
N VAL A 93 7.20 4.06 -9.09
CA VAL A 93 8.33 3.32 -8.51
C VAL A 93 8.75 2.23 -9.49
N THR A 94 10.05 2.12 -9.73
CA THR A 94 10.62 1.20 -10.76
C THR A 94 10.73 -0.24 -10.27
N GLU A 95 10.79 -0.45 -8.96
CA GLU A 95 10.95 -1.76 -8.31
C GLU A 95 9.81 -1.98 -7.30
N GLU A 96 9.48 -3.24 -7.03
CA GLU A 96 8.50 -3.61 -5.98
C GLU A 96 8.96 -3.04 -4.63
N SER A 97 8.29 -1.98 -4.20
CA SER A 97 8.66 -1.21 -3.02
C SER A 97 7.48 -1.10 -2.06
N VAL A 98 7.82 -1.00 -0.79
CA VAL A 98 6.87 -0.69 0.27
C VAL A 98 7.18 0.67 0.85
N ILE A 99 6.14 1.36 1.33
CA ILE A 99 6.31 2.56 2.15
C ILE A 99 6.35 2.13 3.62
N CYS A 100 7.39 2.58 4.32
CA CYS A 100 7.50 2.47 5.77
C CYS A 100 7.46 3.88 6.40
N TYR A 101 7.04 3.95 7.66
CA TYR A 101 6.95 5.19 8.42
C TYR A 101 7.93 5.16 9.61
N PRO A 102 9.25 5.10 9.37
CA PRO A 102 10.21 5.19 10.47
C PRO A 102 10.11 6.56 11.15
N TYR A 103 10.53 6.60 12.42
CA TYR A 103 10.57 7.84 13.22
C TYR A 103 11.46 8.91 12.56
N GLU A 104 12.52 8.49 11.88
CA GLU A 104 13.40 9.37 11.11
C GLU A 104 13.12 9.25 9.61
N ARG A 105 12.26 10.15 9.11
CA ARG A 105 12.05 10.34 7.67
C ARG A 105 12.76 11.59 7.17
N GLN A 106 13.20 11.52 5.91
CA GLN A 106 13.76 12.67 5.22
C GLN A 106 12.68 13.77 5.13
N ARG A 107 13.05 14.99 5.51
CA ARG A 107 12.23 16.18 5.35
C ARG A 107 12.78 17.00 4.19
N GLN A 108 11.90 17.56 3.40
CA GLN A 108 12.26 18.48 2.34
C GLN A 108 11.33 19.69 2.38
N GLN A 109 11.90 20.87 2.16
CA GLN A 109 11.17 22.13 2.10
C GLN A 109 10.62 22.35 0.70
N PHE A 110 9.34 22.73 0.61
CA PHE A 110 8.64 23.10 -0.61
C PHE A 110 7.95 24.45 -0.37
N GLY A 111 8.59 25.54 -0.82
CA GLY A 111 8.18 26.89 -0.44
C GLY A 111 8.33 27.10 1.06
N GLN A 112 7.23 27.44 1.73
CA GLN A 112 7.20 27.64 3.20
C GLN A 112 6.77 26.38 3.97
N CYS A 113 6.44 25.28 3.29
CA CYS A 113 6.02 24.06 3.95
C CYS A 113 7.15 23.02 3.97
N TRP A 114 7.35 22.41 5.12
CA TRP A 114 8.17 21.19 5.23
C TRP A 114 7.31 19.96 5.00
N ILE A 115 7.84 19.00 4.25
CA ILE A 115 7.16 17.75 3.91
C ILE A 115 8.06 16.58 4.29
N LEU A 116 7.51 15.62 5.04
CA LEU A 116 8.13 14.32 5.27
C LEU A 116 7.94 13.46 4.03
N LEU A 117 9.04 13.09 3.38
CA LEU A 117 9.04 12.28 2.18
C LEU A 117 8.77 10.80 2.51
N ASP A 118 8.21 10.09 1.52
CA ASP A 118 8.03 8.64 1.60
C ASP A 118 9.39 7.95 1.76
N HIS A 119 9.48 7.06 2.76
CA HIS A 119 10.60 6.15 2.90
C HIS A 119 10.27 4.84 2.19
N LEU A 120 10.84 4.66 1.00
CA LEU A 120 10.68 3.47 0.19
C LEU A 120 11.83 2.50 0.40
N HIS A 121 11.51 1.22 0.54
CA HIS A 121 12.51 0.15 0.49
C HIS A 121 11.92 -1.12 -0.15
N PRO A 122 12.77 -2.03 -0.65
CA PRO A 122 12.33 -3.36 -1.09
C PRO A 122 11.71 -4.15 0.07
N LEU A 123 10.89 -5.16 -0.25
CA LEU A 123 10.28 -6.06 0.75
C LEU A 123 11.32 -6.88 1.57
N SER A 124 12.61 -6.72 1.30
CA SER A 124 13.69 -7.41 1.99
C SER A 124 14.41 -6.49 2.98
N LYS A 125 13.97 -6.49 4.26
CA LYS A 125 14.78 -6.44 5.51
C LYS A 125 13.96 -5.82 6.66
N GLN A 126 13.94 -6.56 7.78
CA GLN A 126 13.83 -6.05 9.17
C GLN A 126 12.59 -5.28 9.63
N CYS A 127 11.58 -5.01 8.79
CA CYS A 127 10.38 -4.31 9.23
C CYS A 127 9.16 -5.27 9.27
N SER A 128 8.26 -5.09 10.25
CA SER A 128 7.09 -5.96 10.45
C SER A 128 6.10 -5.83 9.30
N LEU A 129 5.60 -6.96 8.77
CA LEU A 129 4.70 -7.00 7.60
C LEU A 129 3.45 -6.12 7.77
N ASP A 130 2.98 -5.95 9.00
CA ASP A 130 1.77 -5.17 9.34
C ASP A 130 1.92 -3.65 9.13
N GLN A 131 3.14 -3.15 8.91
CA GLN A 131 3.43 -1.72 8.73
C GLN A 131 3.68 -1.32 7.27
N HIS A 132 3.54 -2.25 6.31
CA HIS A 132 3.94 -2.02 4.93
C HIS A 132 2.74 -2.06 3.99
N SER A 133 2.61 -1.00 3.19
CA SER A 133 1.73 -1.02 2.02
C SER A 133 2.60 -1.17 0.77
N PRO A 134 2.43 -2.23 -0.04
CA PRO A 134 3.05 -2.29 -1.36
C PRO A 134 2.51 -1.14 -2.20
N VAL A 135 3.41 -0.45 -2.91
CA VAL A 135 3.03 0.71 -3.72
C VAL A 135 3.58 0.65 -5.13
N ALA A 136 2.72 0.95 -6.09
CA ALA A 136 3.12 1.14 -7.49
C ALA A 136 3.65 2.57 -7.76
N TYR A 137 3.36 3.51 -6.85
CA TYR A 137 3.77 4.90 -6.95
C TYR A 137 4.04 5.50 -5.58
N ARG A 138 4.90 6.51 -5.55
CA ARG A 138 5.09 7.40 -4.40
C ARG A 138 4.48 8.77 -4.70
N LEU A 139 4.24 9.55 -3.65
CA LEU A 139 3.78 10.92 -3.83
C LEU A 139 4.98 11.84 -4.03
N GLY A 140 5.01 12.52 -5.18
CA GLY A 140 5.91 13.61 -5.47
C GLY A 140 5.25 14.95 -5.18
N TYR A 141 6.05 15.91 -4.75
CA TYR A 141 5.63 17.27 -4.47
C TYR A 141 6.40 18.22 -5.39
N GLU A 142 5.71 19.26 -5.86
CA GLU A 142 6.28 20.30 -6.70
C GLU A 142 5.73 21.65 -6.22
N TYR A 143 6.64 22.55 -5.84
CA TYR A 143 6.26 23.90 -5.45
C TYR A 143 6.12 24.77 -6.70
N VAL A 144 5.01 25.48 -6.79
CA VAL A 144 4.71 26.38 -7.91
C VAL A 144 4.48 27.78 -7.34
N ASN A 145 5.28 28.73 -7.82
CA ASN A 145 5.18 30.14 -7.46
C ASN A 145 4.24 30.86 -8.44
N ASP A 146 2.98 30.43 -8.44
CA ASP A 146 1.91 31.01 -9.25
C ASP A 146 0.58 30.85 -8.50
N ARG A 147 -0.43 31.62 -8.88
CA ARG A 147 -1.79 31.42 -8.38
C ARG A 147 -2.28 30.04 -8.78
N ILE A 148 -2.82 29.32 -7.81
CA ILE A 148 -3.61 28.14 -8.11
C ILE A 148 -4.85 28.58 -8.90
N ASN A 149 -5.18 27.85 -9.96
CA ASN A 149 -6.35 28.12 -10.81
C ASN A 149 -7.69 27.75 -10.12
N GLU A 150 -7.67 27.53 -8.81
CA GLU A 150 -8.81 27.12 -7.99
C GLU A 150 -9.06 28.20 -6.94
N SER A 151 -10.32 28.54 -6.69
CA SER A 151 -10.65 29.47 -5.62
C SER A 151 -10.51 28.79 -4.25
N LEU A 152 -10.44 29.61 -3.18
CA LEU A 152 -10.49 29.09 -1.82
C LEU A 152 -11.80 28.32 -1.54
N VAL A 153 -12.90 28.68 -2.21
CA VAL A 153 -14.18 27.98 -2.14
C VAL A 153 -14.04 26.58 -2.74
N ASP A 154 -13.40 26.45 -3.90
CA ASP A 154 -13.17 25.17 -4.58
C ASP A 154 -12.33 24.24 -3.71
N LEU A 155 -11.24 24.74 -3.11
CA LEU A 155 -10.38 23.97 -2.21
C LEU A 155 -11.16 23.45 -0.99
N ASN A 156 -11.98 24.30 -0.37
CA ASN A 156 -12.81 23.89 0.76
C ASN A 156 -13.89 22.87 0.36
N GLN A 157 -14.45 23.00 -0.85
CA GLN A 157 -15.39 22.04 -1.39
C GLN A 157 -14.73 20.68 -1.63
N GLN A 158 -13.56 20.64 -2.28
CA GLN A 158 -12.79 19.42 -2.49
C GLN A 158 -12.44 18.74 -1.17
N ARG A 159 -11.96 19.49 -0.17
CA ARG A 159 -11.71 18.97 1.19
C ARG A 159 -12.95 18.30 1.76
N THR A 160 -14.09 18.98 1.66
CA THR A 160 -15.37 18.48 2.20
C THR A 160 -15.80 17.18 1.52
N VAL A 161 -15.66 17.10 0.20
CA VAL A 161 -15.94 15.89 -0.57
C VAL A 161 -15.04 14.74 -0.14
N LEU A 162 -13.73 14.95 -0.02
CA LEU A 162 -12.79 13.91 0.41
C LEU A 162 -13.05 13.44 1.85
N CYS A 163 -13.43 14.34 2.76
CA CYS A 163 -13.83 13.95 4.11
C CYS A 163 -15.10 13.09 4.11
N LYS A 164 -16.10 13.42 3.27
CA LYS A 164 -17.32 12.60 3.14
C LYS A 164 -17.01 11.21 2.58
N ILE A 165 -16.22 11.14 1.51
CA ILE A 165 -15.76 9.87 0.92
C ILE A 165 -15.02 9.05 1.99
N SER A 166 -14.14 9.68 2.76
CA SER A 166 -13.41 8.99 3.84
C SER A 166 -14.36 8.39 4.87
N ALA A 167 -15.38 9.14 5.30
CA ALA A 167 -16.39 8.66 6.25
C ALA A 167 -17.22 7.50 5.69
N GLU A 168 -17.66 7.59 4.43
CA GLU A 168 -18.43 6.52 3.77
C GLU A 168 -17.61 5.21 3.67
N LEU A 169 -16.34 5.34 3.27
CA LEU A 169 -15.43 4.19 3.16
C LEU A 169 -15.09 3.60 4.53
N ALA A 170 -14.87 4.43 5.56
CA ALA A 170 -14.65 3.97 6.93
C ALA A 170 -15.86 3.20 7.47
N CYS A 171 -17.08 3.71 7.25
CA CYS A 171 -18.32 3.03 7.60
C CYS A 171 -18.43 1.66 6.91
N PHE A 172 -18.12 1.57 5.61
CA PHE A 172 -18.12 0.31 4.88
C PHE A 172 -17.11 -0.69 5.45
N LEU A 173 -15.88 -0.26 5.73
CA LEU A 173 -14.82 -1.13 6.28
C LEU A 173 -15.18 -1.65 7.68
N THR A 174 -15.80 -0.81 8.50
CA THR A 174 -16.25 -1.17 9.85
C THR A 174 -17.40 -2.17 9.79
N ALA A 175 -18.39 -1.94 8.92
CA ALA A 175 -19.54 -2.82 8.74
C ALA A 175 -19.18 -4.19 8.15
N SER A 176 -18.08 -4.27 7.39
CA SER A 176 -17.63 -5.49 6.70
C SER A 176 -16.67 -6.36 7.52
N GLN A 177 -16.54 -6.11 8.83
CA GLN A 177 -15.84 -6.94 9.83
C GLN A 177 -14.34 -7.22 9.57
N LEU A 178 -13.65 -6.45 8.72
CA LEU A 178 -12.21 -6.68 8.45
C LEU A 178 -11.31 -6.19 9.59
N ASN A 179 -11.64 -5.05 10.19
CA ASN A 179 -10.81 -4.37 11.18
C ASN A 179 -11.65 -3.92 12.38
N GLN A 180 -11.15 -4.14 13.60
CA GLN A 180 -11.71 -3.51 14.81
C GLN A 180 -11.37 -2.01 14.89
N GLU A 181 -10.40 -1.55 14.10
CA GLU A 181 -9.93 -0.16 14.06
C GLU A 181 -10.22 0.49 12.70
N ASP A 182 -10.65 1.76 12.71
CA ASP A 182 -10.87 2.56 11.51
C ASP A 182 -9.52 2.97 10.87
N PRO A 183 -9.18 2.46 9.67
CA PRO A 183 -7.90 2.77 9.05
C PRO A 183 -7.80 4.22 8.56
N PHE A 184 -8.91 4.93 8.32
CA PHE A 184 -8.88 6.37 8.07
C PHE A 184 -8.49 7.13 9.34
N LEU A 185 -9.06 6.77 10.48
CA LEU A 185 -8.71 7.35 11.78
C LEU A 185 -7.23 7.13 12.11
N SER A 186 -6.72 5.90 11.99
CA SER A 186 -5.31 5.59 12.21
C SER A 186 -4.40 6.38 11.27
N GLY A 187 -4.80 6.53 10.00
CA GLY A 187 -4.09 7.35 9.03
C GLY A 187 -4.10 8.85 9.34
N LEU A 188 -5.21 9.40 9.85
CA LEU A 188 -5.33 10.79 10.28
C LEU A 188 -4.48 11.08 11.53
N ILE A 189 -4.49 10.18 12.51
CA ILE A 189 -3.64 10.29 13.71
C ILE A 189 -2.17 10.34 13.29
N ARG A 190 -1.74 9.42 12.41
CA ARG A 190 -0.38 9.44 11.84
C ARG A 190 -0.07 10.78 11.19
N MET A 191 -0.96 11.31 10.36
CA MET A 191 -0.77 12.60 9.68
C MET A 191 -0.61 13.76 10.67
N ILE A 192 -1.42 13.79 11.73
CA ILE A 192 -1.33 14.79 12.80
C ILE A 192 0.02 14.68 13.53
N THR A 193 0.43 13.47 13.90
CA THR A 193 1.73 13.22 14.53
C THR A 193 2.88 13.71 13.65
N GLU A 194 2.82 13.45 12.34
CA GLU A 194 3.82 13.90 11.37
C GLU A 194 3.90 15.43 11.27
N GLU A 195 2.76 16.13 11.21
CA GLU A 195 2.74 17.61 11.24
C GLU A 195 3.32 18.17 12.55
N ASN A 196 2.97 17.56 13.69
CA ASN A 196 3.51 17.96 14.97
C ASN A 196 5.04 17.79 15.04
N MET A 197 5.58 16.68 14.50
CA MET A 197 7.03 16.46 14.41
C MET A 197 7.73 17.50 13.55
N ILE A 198 7.10 17.93 12.45
CA ILE A 198 7.60 19.00 11.59
C ILE A 198 7.68 20.31 12.40
N CYS A 199 6.56 20.71 13.03
CA CYS A 199 6.47 21.96 13.79
C CYS A 199 7.42 22.01 15.00
N GLN A 200 7.56 20.90 15.74
CA GLN A 200 8.43 20.84 16.93
C GLN A 200 9.91 21.04 16.57
N LYS A 201 10.37 20.45 15.47
CA LYS A 201 11.77 20.59 15.03
C LYS A 201 12.08 21.97 14.45
N GLU A 202 11.10 22.66 13.86
CA GLU A 202 11.28 24.07 13.46
C GLU A 202 11.43 24.97 14.69
N ASN A 203 10.59 24.78 15.72
CA ASN A 203 10.68 25.56 16.95
C ASN A 203 12.00 25.34 17.69
N GLN A 204 12.59 24.15 17.63
CA GLN A 204 13.91 23.87 18.20
C GLN A 204 15.05 24.56 17.43
N ASN A 205 14.92 24.74 16.11
CA ASN A 205 15.91 25.43 15.29
C ASN A 205 15.90 26.96 15.49
N HIS A 206 14.86 27.52 16.09
CA HIS A 206 14.75 28.95 16.42
C HIS A 206 15.22 29.32 17.85
N ILE A 207 15.67 28.35 18.66
CA ILE A 207 16.08 28.61 20.07
C ILE A 207 17.58 28.95 20.21
N ASN A 208 18.34 29.05 19.10
CA ASN A 208 19.73 29.51 19.10
C ASN A 208 19.95 30.72 18.15
N GLN A 209 19.06 31.72 18.17
CA GLN A 209 19.31 33.04 17.60
C GLN A 209 19.27 34.11 18.67
#